data_AF-Q9VXG5-F1
#
_entry.id   AF-Q9VXG5-F1
#
_cell.length_a   1.000
_cell.length_b   1.000
_cell.length_c   1.000
_cell.angle_alpha   90.00
_cell.angle_beta   90.00
_cell.angle_gamma   90.00
#
_symmetry.space_group_name_H-M   'P 1'
#
loop_
_entity.id
_entity.type
_entity.pdbx_description
1 polymer ?
#
loop_
_entity_poly.entity_id
_entity_poly.type
_entity_poly.pdbx_seq_one_letter_code
_entity_poly.pdbx_strand_id
1 'polypeptide(L)'
;MRSHLKECPRNQHNLSNQQRMSVSMDRLDRQSDQRLLVIEQDVGTIRSVLNEEIRQRLHLITDVGNIRKQNQVVEDWTRETEKAMDDLRRQMEEETNRKAFAIEQNQLDVQYCCDITQSLKEQVESRLDEAQKLVNQLSADVTYHQNQLNDNILKLEELIFENERLNREKFFQIEEFLQQINEDIKTKLGNSDYVTSKQATLDYEVKNVKNIVCETEERCDKLDRALHQTMQNISDLETQMAMQQRIASVQNIRGHLIWRIKDYSKKLEESKQYDTILHSAMFSNKAFGYALRLDIYLNGKGTWKGRNMIACLNVLSGEYDPLLAWPCRLQAEIIIRDQCTNVADAEDYVKTIFVRKKSDDFIQSNQYFHIPHKVITSRNYLRNDSMFIEVRVLK
;
A
#
# COMPACT_ATOMS: atom_id res chain seq x y z
N MET A 1 -100.06 -48.69 -13.95
CA MET A 1 -101.35 -48.35 -13.31
C MET A 1 -102.09 -47.44 -14.28
N ARG A 2 -103.04 -48.00 -15.07
CA ARG A 2 -104.52 -47.86 -14.97
C ARG A 2 -104.95 -46.38 -15.03
N SER A 3 -105.82 -45.94 -15.93
CA SER A 3 -107.13 -46.49 -16.35
C SER A 3 -107.61 -45.78 -17.64
N HIS A 4 -107.97 -46.46 -18.73
CA HIS A 4 -109.28 -47.06 -19.10
C HIS A 4 -110.46 -46.09 -19.28
N LEU A 5 -111.06 -46.13 -20.48
CA LEU A 5 -112.51 -46.18 -20.82
C LEU A 5 -112.61 -46.17 -22.36
N LYS A 6 -112.67 -47.31 -23.08
CA LYS A 6 -113.80 -48.23 -23.38
C LYS A 6 -115.02 -47.59 -24.09
N GLU A 7 -114.95 -47.69 -25.44
CA GLU A 7 -115.95 -48.00 -26.48
C GLU A 7 -117.47 -47.90 -26.23
N CYS A 8 -118.20 -47.49 -27.29
CA CYS A 8 -119.30 -48.32 -27.84
C CYS A 8 -119.67 -47.95 -29.31
N PRO A 9 -120.20 -48.91 -30.13
CA PRO A 9 -120.25 -48.85 -31.60
C PRO A 9 -121.68 -48.81 -32.19
N ARG A 10 -121.84 -48.58 -33.52
CA ARG A 10 -122.65 -49.44 -34.43
C ARG A 10 -122.76 -48.98 -35.89
N ASN A 11 -122.70 -50.01 -36.76
CA ASN A 11 -123.48 -50.31 -37.98
C ASN A 11 -123.23 -49.62 -39.34
N GLN A 12 -122.58 -50.41 -40.21
CA GLN A 12 -122.98 -50.97 -41.53
C GLN A 12 -124.00 -50.27 -42.46
N HIS A 13 -123.59 -50.29 -43.75
CA HIS A 13 -124.36 -50.27 -45.01
C HIS A 13 -124.98 -48.90 -45.40
N ASN A 14 -124.95 -48.42 -46.65
CA ASN A 14 -124.89 -49.08 -47.95
C ASN A 14 -124.74 -48.02 -49.09
N LEU A 15 -124.55 -48.49 -50.34
CA LEU A 15 -124.88 -47.83 -51.63
C LEU A 15 -123.77 -47.09 -52.41
N SER A 16 -123.08 -47.92 -53.19
CA SER A 16 -122.43 -47.68 -54.47
C SER A 16 -123.33 -46.98 -55.51
N ASN A 17 -123.00 -45.74 -55.90
CA ASN A 17 -123.26 -45.21 -57.24
C ASN A 17 -122.43 -43.95 -57.63
N GLN A 18 -121.33 -43.64 -56.93
CA GLN A 18 -120.44 -42.50 -57.23
C GLN A 18 -119.15 -42.89 -58.00
N GLN A 19 -119.13 -44.06 -58.63
CA GLN A 19 -117.89 -44.75 -59.02
C GLN A 19 -117.30 -44.39 -60.41
N ARG A 20 -117.83 -43.40 -61.13
CA ARG A 20 -117.31 -43.01 -62.46
C ARG A 20 -116.80 -41.58 -62.60
N MET A 21 -117.10 -40.69 -61.65
CA MET A 21 -116.48 -39.35 -61.57
C MET A 21 -115.26 -39.32 -60.64
N SER A 22 -115.13 -40.30 -59.72
CA SER A 22 -114.03 -40.36 -58.73
C SER A 22 -112.69 -40.79 -59.33
N VAL A 23 -112.68 -41.67 -60.33
CA VAL A 23 -111.43 -42.28 -60.86
C VAL A 23 -110.56 -41.27 -61.63
N SER A 24 -111.16 -40.22 -62.21
CA SER A 24 -110.43 -39.14 -62.87
C SER A 24 -109.89 -38.11 -61.89
N MET A 25 -110.60 -37.85 -60.78
CA MET A 25 -110.09 -37.04 -59.67
C MET A 25 -108.97 -37.77 -58.93
N ASP A 26 -109.11 -39.07 -58.64
CA ASP A 26 -108.08 -39.90 -57.97
C ASP A 26 -106.75 -39.97 -58.74
N ARG A 27 -106.76 -39.90 -60.08
CA ARG A 27 -105.52 -39.87 -60.89
C ARG A 27 -104.83 -38.50 -60.85
N LEU A 28 -105.61 -37.41 -60.84
CA LEU A 28 -105.08 -36.05 -60.69
C LEU A 28 -104.57 -35.83 -59.26
N ASP A 29 -105.25 -36.37 -58.25
CA ASP A 29 -104.84 -36.34 -56.84
C ASP A 29 -103.54 -37.13 -56.64
N ARG A 30 -103.40 -38.35 -57.19
CA ARG A 30 -102.15 -39.12 -57.11
C ARG A 30 -100.94 -38.43 -57.77
N GLN A 31 -101.17 -37.73 -58.88
CA GLN A 31 -100.11 -36.97 -59.54
C GLN A 31 -99.73 -35.70 -58.74
N SER A 32 -100.71 -35.12 -58.04
CA SER A 32 -100.53 -33.99 -57.14
C SER A 32 -99.78 -34.40 -55.87
N ASP A 33 -100.12 -35.56 -55.29
CA ASP A 33 -99.46 -36.16 -54.13
C ASP A 33 -98.00 -36.55 -54.42
N GLN A 34 -97.72 -37.11 -55.60
CA GLN A 34 -96.35 -37.40 -56.03
C GLN A 34 -95.52 -36.12 -56.21
N ARG A 35 -96.11 -35.06 -56.75
CA ARG A 35 -95.45 -33.74 -56.85
C ARG A 35 -95.22 -33.12 -55.47
N LEU A 36 -96.17 -33.28 -54.54
CA LEU A 36 -96.04 -32.83 -53.16
C LEU A 36 -94.88 -33.56 -52.46
N LEU A 37 -94.77 -34.88 -52.60
CA LEU A 37 -93.66 -35.68 -52.03
C LEU A 37 -92.29 -35.25 -52.56
N VAL A 38 -92.17 -34.96 -53.87
CA VAL A 38 -90.93 -34.44 -54.47
C VAL A 38 -90.58 -33.07 -53.90
N ILE A 39 -91.58 -32.17 -53.77
CA ILE A 39 -91.39 -30.85 -53.16
C ILE A 39 -90.98 -30.97 -51.69
N GLU A 40 -91.56 -31.89 -50.92
CA GLU A 40 -91.18 -32.14 -49.53
C GLU A 40 -89.74 -32.66 -49.42
N GLN A 41 -89.33 -33.54 -50.33
CA GLN A 41 -87.96 -34.05 -50.40
C GLN A 41 -86.96 -32.94 -50.79
N ASP A 42 -87.30 -32.09 -51.75
CA ASP A 42 -86.49 -30.95 -52.16
C ASP A 42 -86.37 -29.92 -51.02
N VAL A 43 -87.46 -29.62 -50.33
CA VAL A 43 -87.48 -28.76 -49.13
C VAL A 43 -86.62 -29.37 -48.01
N GLY A 44 -86.67 -30.69 -47.82
CA GLY A 44 -85.81 -31.41 -46.88
C GLY A 44 -84.33 -31.29 -47.24
N THR A 45 -84.00 -31.42 -48.52
CA THR A 45 -82.63 -31.30 -49.05
C THR A 45 -82.11 -29.87 -48.89
N ILE A 46 -82.90 -28.87 -49.29
CA ILE A 46 -82.57 -27.44 -49.11
C ILE A 46 -82.35 -27.12 -47.63
N ARG A 47 -83.19 -27.65 -46.73
CA ARG A 47 -83.03 -27.46 -45.28
C ARG A 47 -81.72 -28.07 -44.76
N SER A 48 -81.35 -29.24 -45.23
CA SER A 48 -80.09 -29.89 -44.84
C SER A 48 -78.88 -29.08 -45.32
N VAL A 49 -78.88 -28.63 -46.57
CA VAL A 49 -77.81 -27.80 -47.15
C VAL A 49 -77.71 -26.47 -46.41
N LEU A 50 -78.84 -25.82 -46.13
CA LEU A 50 -78.87 -24.56 -45.38
C LEU A 50 -78.34 -24.74 -43.95
N ASN A 51 -78.70 -25.83 -43.27
CA ASN A 51 -78.20 -26.13 -41.93
C ASN A 51 -76.68 -26.36 -41.93
N GLU A 52 -76.16 -27.04 -42.95
CA GLU A 52 -74.72 -27.26 -43.09
C GLU A 52 -73.98 -25.95 -43.39
N GLU A 53 -74.51 -25.12 -44.29
CA GLU A 53 -73.99 -23.77 -44.55
C GLU A 53 -73.98 -22.91 -43.28
N ILE A 54 -75.04 -22.97 -42.46
CA ILE A 54 -75.09 -22.28 -41.16
C ILE A 54 -73.98 -22.78 -40.22
N ARG A 55 -73.75 -24.10 -40.13
CA ARG A 55 -72.66 -24.66 -39.31
C ARG A 55 -71.30 -24.19 -39.80
N GLN A 56 -71.05 -24.23 -41.10
CA GLN A 56 -69.78 -23.78 -41.69
C GLN A 56 -69.54 -22.29 -41.41
N ARG A 57 -70.58 -21.45 -41.52
CA ARG A 57 -70.50 -20.03 -41.14
C ARG A 57 -70.21 -19.84 -39.65
N LEU A 58 -70.81 -20.62 -38.77
CA LEU A 58 -70.50 -20.57 -37.33
C LEU A 58 -69.05 -20.96 -37.02
N HIS A 59 -68.52 -21.97 -37.71
CA HIS A 59 -67.10 -22.34 -37.63
C HIS A 59 -66.20 -21.20 -38.09
N LEU A 60 -66.47 -20.62 -39.27
CA LEU A 60 -65.71 -19.48 -39.79
C LEU A 60 -65.74 -18.27 -38.84
N ILE A 61 -66.89 -17.95 -38.23
CA ILE A 61 -66.99 -16.87 -37.23
C ILE A 61 -66.09 -17.17 -36.03
N THR A 62 -66.05 -18.43 -35.58
CA THR A 62 -65.21 -18.85 -34.46
C THR A 62 -63.73 -18.73 -34.82
N ASP A 63 -63.33 -19.20 -35.99
CA ASP A 63 -61.94 -19.14 -36.46
C ASP A 63 -61.47 -17.70 -36.64
N VAL A 64 -62.29 -16.83 -37.25
CA VAL A 64 -62.02 -15.40 -37.34
C VAL A 64 -61.92 -14.77 -35.95
N GLY A 65 -62.76 -15.18 -35.00
CA GLY A 65 -62.67 -14.75 -33.60
C GLY A 65 -61.36 -15.15 -32.94
N ASN A 66 -60.88 -16.37 -33.20
CA ASN A 66 -59.61 -16.87 -32.69
C ASN A 66 -58.42 -16.14 -33.32
N ILE A 67 -58.44 -15.92 -34.63
CA ILE A 67 -57.41 -15.14 -35.35
C ILE A 67 -57.35 -13.70 -34.81
N ARG A 68 -58.50 -13.06 -34.57
CA ARG A 68 -58.53 -11.71 -33.97
C ARG A 68 -57.89 -11.67 -32.59
N LYS A 69 -58.16 -12.67 -31.74
CA LYS A 69 -57.52 -12.79 -30.42
C LYS A 69 -56.01 -12.99 -30.55
N GLN A 70 -55.56 -13.83 -31.47
CA GLN A 70 -54.13 -14.05 -31.71
C GLN A 70 -53.45 -12.76 -32.21
N ASN A 71 -54.06 -12.04 -33.15
CA ASN A 71 -53.54 -10.76 -33.61
C ASN A 71 -53.44 -9.73 -32.48
N GLN A 72 -54.44 -9.65 -31.59
CA GLN A 72 -54.38 -8.76 -30.43
C GLN A 72 -53.17 -9.06 -29.54
N VAL A 73 -52.90 -10.35 -29.27
CA VAL A 73 -51.72 -10.75 -28.48
C VAL A 73 -50.43 -10.34 -29.18
N VAL A 74 -50.35 -10.49 -30.51
CA VAL A 74 -49.18 -10.08 -31.29
C VAL A 74 -48.99 -8.56 -31.25
N GLU A 75 -50.07 -7.78 -31.40
CA GLU A 75 -50.02 -6.32 -31.30
C GLU A 75 -49.59 -5.86 -29.90
N ASP A 76 -50.11 -6.49 -28.85
CA ASP A 76 -49.73 -6.20 -27.47
C ASP A 76 -48.25 -6.51 -27.23
N TRP A 77 -47.78 -7.68 -27.67
CA TRP A 77 -46.36 -8.06 -27.62
C TRP A 77 -45.47 -7.10 -28.40
N THR A 78 -45.90 -6.67 -29.59
CA THR A 78 -45.15 -5.73 -30.44
C THR A 78 -44.99 -4.40 -29.72
N ARG A 79 -46.09 -3.86 -29.17
CA ARG A 79 -46.09 -2.60 -28.41
C ARG A 79 -45.21 -2.67 -27.15
N GLU A 80 -45.28 -3.77 -26.40
CA GLU A 80 -44.44 -3.99 -25.23
C GLU A 80 -42.95 -4.08 -25.60
N THR A 81 -42.64 -4.78 -26.70
CA THR A 81 -41.28 -4.93 -27.20
C THR A 81 -40.72 -3.60 -27.69
N GLU A 82 -41.49 -2.82 -28.44
CA GLU A 82 -41.11 -1.47 -28.90
C GLU A 82 -40.82 -0.55 -27.70
N LYS A 83 -41.71 -0.54 -26.71
CA LYS A 83 -41.50 0.24 -25.48
C LYS A 83 -40.21 -0.17 -24.76
N ALA A 84 -39.97 -1.48 -24.61
CA ALA A 84 -38.76 -1.98 -23.97
C ALA A 84 -37.49 -1.62 -24.76
N MET A 85 -37.54 -1.67 -26.09
CA MET A 85 -36.42 -1.24 -26.95
C MET A 85 -36.14 0.26 -26.82
N ASP A 86 -37.17 1.10 -26.76
CA ASP A 86 -37.02 2.54 -26.61
C ASP A 86 -36.47 2.91 -25.22
N ASP A 87 -36.93 2.24 -24.16
CA ASP A 87 -36.36 2.41 -22.83
C ASP A 87 -34.88 2.00 -22.79
N LEU A 88 -34.51 0.89 -23.42
CA LEU A 88 -33.11 0.46 -23.54
C LEU A 88 -32.26 1.44 -24.34
N ARG A 89 -32.78 1.99 -25.44
CA ARG A 89 -32.09 3.03 -26.23
C ARG A 89 -31.81 4.27 -25.40
N ARG A 90 -32.82 4.74 -24.66
CA ARG A 90 -32.67 5.89 -23.76
C ARG A 90 -31.65 5.64 -22.66
N GLN A 91 -31.67 4.47 -22.03
CA GLN A 91 -30.66 4.09 -21.03
C GLN A 91 -29.24 4.04 -21.63
N MET A 92 -29.11 3.50 -22.85
CA MET A 92 -27.83 3.44 -23.54
C MET A 92 -27.28 4.84 -23.87
N GLU A 93 -28.16 5.76 -24.28
CA GLU A 93 -27.82 7.15 -24.55
C GLU A 93 -27.41 7.90 -23.27
N GLU A 94 -28.16 7.73 -22.19
CA GLU A 94 -27.81 8.28 -20.87
C GLU A 94 -26.44 7.77 -20.38
N GLU A 95 -26.18 6.47 -20.50
CA GLU A 95 -24.89 5.89 -20.11
C GLU A 95 -23.74 6.36 -21.02
N THR A 96 -23.99 6.55 -22.31
CA THR A 96 -23.00 7.08 -23.25
C THR A 96 -22.64 8.52 -22.88
N ASN A 97 -23.64 9.35 -22.60
CA ASN A 97 -23.43 10.74 -22.18
C ASN A 97 -22.71 10.84 -20.82
N ARG A 98 -23.08 10.01 -19.85
CA ARG A 98 -22.38 9.94 -18.55
C ARG A 98 -20.91 9.56 -18.72
N LYS A 99 -20.62 8.56 -19.55
CA LYS A 99 -19.24 8.14 -19.84
C LYS A 99 -18.45 9.23 -20.56
N ALA A 100 -19.05 9.90 -21.54
CA ALA A 100 -18.41 11.02 -22.25
C ALA A 100 -18.01 12.13 -21.27
N PHE A 101 -18.92 12.54 -20.39
CA PHE A 101 -18.65 13.54 -19.35
C PHE A 101 -17.54 13.09 -18.38
N ALA A 102 -17.59 11.83 -17.92
CA ALA A 102 -16.56 11.30 -17.02
C ALA A 102 -15.17 11.24 -17.69
N ILE A 103 -15.10 10.92 -18.98
CA ILE A 103 -13.85 10.92 -19.75
C ILE A 103 -13.30 12.35 -19.86
N GLU A 104 -14.14 13.32 -20.20
CA GLU A 104 -13.75 14.73 -20.30
C GLU A 104 -13.23 15.26 -18.96
N GLN A 105 -13.93 14.99 -17.85
CA GLN A 105 -13.47 15.39 -16.52
C GLN A 105 -12.13 14.74 -16.16
N ASN A 106 -11.98 13.43 -16.40
CA ASN A 106 -10.71 12.74 -16.16
C ASN A 106 -9.57 13.31 -17.02
N GLN A 107 -9.84 13.72 -18.26
CA GLN A 107 -8.83 14.37 -19.12
C GLN A 107 -8.38 15.71 -18.54
N LEU A 108 -9.31 16.53 -18.03
CA LEU A 108 -8.99 17.79 -17.35
C LEU A 108 -8.16 17.56 -16.09
N ASP A 109 -8.55 16.58 -15.26
CA ASP A 109 -7.83 16.24 -14.03
C ASP A 109 -6.40 15.74 -14.33
N VAL A 110 -6.24 14.90 -15.36
CA VAL A 110 -4.92 14.43 -15.80
C VAL A 110 -4.08 15.58 -16.32
N GLN A 111 -4.64 16.49 -17.12
CA GLN A 111 -3.93 17.66 -17.62
C GLN A 111 -3.43 18.54 -16.47
N TYR A 112 -4.30 18.80 -15.48
CA TYR A 112 -3.93 19.56 -14.29
C TYR A 112 -2.79 18.92 -13.50
N CYS A 113 -2.82 17.59 -13.32
CA CYS A 113 -1.73 16.85 -12.69
C CYS A 113 -0.43 16.93 -13.50
N CYS A 114 -0.50 16.87 -14.83
CA CYS A 114 0.66 17.03 -15.70
C CYS A 114 1.29 18.42 -15.55
N ASP A 115 0.48 19.48 -15.54
CA ASP A 115 0.96 20.85 -15.41
C ASP A 115 1.66 21.09 -14.06
N ILE A 116 1.09 20.58 -12.96
CA ILE A 116 1.73 20.63 -11.63
C ILE A 116 3.05 19.86 -11.65
N THR A 117 3.04 18.65 -12.21
CA THR A 117 4.24 17.79 -12.26
C THR A 117 5.35 18.47 -13.04
N GLN A 118 5.03 19.12 -14.16
CA GLN A 118 5.97 19.88 -14.97
C GLN A 118 6.54 21.09 -14.20
N SER A 119 5.69 21.85 -13.50
CA SER A 119 6.14 22.97 -12.67
C SER A 119 7.07 22.51 -11.53
N LEU A 120 6.73 21.40 -10.85
CA LEU A 120 7.58 20.85 -9.80
C LEU A 120 8.92 20.35 -10.35
N LYS A 121 8.91 19.74 -11.54
CA LYS A 121 10.14 19.33 -12.22
C LYS A 121 11.07 20.53 -12.47
N GLU A 122 10.54 21.62 -13.02
CA GLU A 122 11.31 22.84 -13.28
C GLU A 122 11.88 23.46 -12.00
N GLN A 123 11.12 23.44 -10.90
CA GLN A 123 11.61 23.91 -9.60
C GLN A 123 12.76 23.05 -9.06
N VAL A 124 12.68 21.73 -9.21
CA VAL A 124 13.74 20.80 -8.79
C VAL A 124 14.99 20.98 -9.65
N GLU A 125 14.84 21.14 -10.96
CA GLU A 125 15.95 21.41 -11.88
C GLU A 125 16.66 22.73 -11.51
N SER A 126 15.91 23.80 -11.22
CA SER A 126 16.47 25.08 -10.76
C SER A 126 17.26 24.94 -9.45
N ARG A 127 16.71 24.21 -8.47
CA ARG A 127 17.39 23.97 -7.18
C ARG A 127 18.66 23.14 -7.34
N LEU A 128 18.66 22.18 -8.27
CA LEU A 128 19.84 21.36 -8.56
C LEU A 128 20.95 22.19 -9.17
N ASP A 129 20.62 23.08 -10.11
CA ASP A 129 21.57 24.03 -10.72
C ASP A 129 22.17 24.98 -9.67
N GLU A 130 21.36 25.49 -8.75
CA GLU A 130 21.83 26.32 -7.63
C GLU A 130 22.78 25.55 -6.71
N ALA A 131 22.43 24.31 -6.34
CA ALA A 131 23.27 23.47 -5.51
C ALA A 131 24.60 23.15 -6.22
N GLN A 132 24.59 22.87 -7.52
CA GLN A 132 25.79 22.61 -8.30
C GLN A 132 26.72 23.84 -8.34
N LYS A 133 26.16 25.05 -8.46
CA LYS A 133 26.93 26.30 -8.39
C LYS A 133 27.60 26.46 -7.02
N LEU A 134 26.87 26.19 -5.94
CA LEU A 134 27.42 26.28 -4.58
C LEU A 134 28.54 25.25 -4.35
N VAL A 135 28.36 24.01 -4.82
CA VAL A 135 29.40 22.97 -4.74
C VAL A 135 30.66 23.39 -5.51
N ASN A 136 30.50 23.93 -6.71
CA ASN A 136 31.64 24.41 -7.50
C ASN A 136 32.37 25.57 -6.80
N GLN A 137 31.63 26.48 -6.17
CA GLN A 137 32.21 27.58 -5.41
C GLN A 137 32.99 27.09 -4.17
N LEU A 138 32.39 26.20 -3.37
CA LEU A 138 33.07 25.56 -2.24
C LEU A 138 34.33 24.82 -2.67
N SER A 139 34.30 24.12 -3.80
CA SER A 139 35.48 23.44 -4.34
C SER A 139 36.60 24.43 -4.71
N ALA A 140 36.25 25.59 -5.26
CA ALA A 140 37.21 26.65 -5.56
C ALA A 140 37.81 27.24 -4.27
N ASP A 141 36.99 27.52 -3.27
CA ASP A 141 37.43 28.06 -1.97
C ASP A 141 38.36 27.07 -1.24
N VAL A 142 38.02 25.78 -1.22
CA VAL A 142 38.88 24.73 -0.64
C VAL A 142 40.22 24.68 -1.36
N THR A 143 40.23 24.75 -2.69
CA THR A 143 41.47 24.75 -3.48
C THR A 143 42.33 25.98 -3.17
N TYR A 144 41.68 27.15 -3.04
CA TYR A 144 42.36 28.39 -2.67
C TYR A 144 43.01 28.30 -1.29
N HIS A 145 42.26 27.85 -0.27
CA HIS A 145 42.80 27.70 1.08
C HIS A 145 43.89 26.62 1.16
N GLN A 146 43.76 25.53 0.40
CA GLN A 146 44.81 24.51 0.30
C GLN A 146 46.11 25.09 -0.25
N ASN A 147 46.03 25.92 -1.29
CA ASN A 147 47.21 26.58 -1.86
C ASN A 147 47.84 27.56 -0.86
N GLN A 148 47.03 28.34 -0.14
CA GLN A 148 47.55 29.23 0.91
C GLN A 148 48.26 28.46 2.04
N LEU A 149 47.72 27.32 2.46
CA LEU A 149 48.36 26.46 3.46
C LEU A 149 49.69 25.93 2.96
N ASN A 150 49.76 25.45 1.71
CA ASN A 150 51.00 24.99 1.10
C ASN A 150 52.07 26.10 1.05
N ASP A 151 51.70 27.32 0.67
CA ASP A 151 52.61 28.48 0.66
C ASP A 151 53.14 28.80 2.06
N ASN A 152 52.28 28.71 3.09
CA ASN A 152 52.68 28.95 4.47
C ASN A 152 53.61 27.85 5.00
N ILE A 153 53.37 26.59 4.64
CA ILE A 153 54.26 25.47 4.97
C ILE A 153 55.64 25.72 4.38
N LEU A 154 55.73 26.09 3.09
CA LEU A 154 56.99 26.36 2.42
C LEU A 154 57.80 27.46 3.11
N LYS A 155 57.14 28.56 3.53
CA LYS A 155 57.77 29.64 4.29
C LYS A 155 58.27 29.19 5.66
N LEU A 156 57.51 28.34 6.35
CA LEU A 156 57.92 27.79 7.63
C LEU A 156 59.14 26.87 7.47
N GLU A 157 59.18 26.03 6.43
CA GLU A 157 60.33 25.19 6.11
C GLU A 157 61.58 26.04 5.84
N GLU A 158 61.45 27.12 5.07
CA GLU A 158 62.55 28.07 4.81
C GLU A 158 63.07 28.72 6.10
N LEU A 159 62.16 29.17 6.97
CA LEU A 159 62.53 29.74 8.27
C LEU A 159 63.22 28.73 9.19
N ILE A 160 62.74 27.49 9.23
CA ILE A 160 63.36 26.40 10.01
C ILE A 160 64.78 26.14 9.49
N PHE A 161 64.94 26.01 8.18
CA PHE A 161 66.24 25.78 7.56
C PHE A 161 67.25 26.88 7.89
N GLU A 162 66.83 28.14 7.80
CA GLU A 162 67.71 29.28 8.15
C GLU A 162 68.03 29.30 9.65
N ASN A 163 67.09 28.93 10.52
CA ASN A 163 67.32 28.80 11.96
C ASN A 163 68.34 27.69 12.27
N GLU A 164 68.22 26.53 11.62
CA GLU A 164 69.18 25.44 11.74
C GLU A 164 70.57 25.85 11.26
N ARG A 165 70.66 26.58 10.15
CA ARG A 165 71.93 27.13 9.63
C ARG A 165 72.59 28.05 10.63
N LEU A 166 71.85 29.03 11.16
CA LEU A 166 72.34 29.97 12.18
C LEU A 166 72.74 29.26 13.47
N ASN A 167 71.99 28.25 13.90
CA ASN A 167 72.33 27.46 15.08
C ASN A 167 73.63 26.68 14.87
N ARG A 168 73.85 26.05 13.71
CA ARG A 168 75.12 25.39 13.39
C ARG A 168 76.30 26.37 13.40
N GLU A 169 76.11 27.55 12.84
CA GLU A 169 77.14 28.60 12.82
C GLU A 169 77.52 29.03 14.24
N LYS A 170 76.52 29.25 15.11
CA LYS A 170 76.75 29.53 16.54
C LYS A 170 77.44 28.38 17.27
N PHE A 171 77.07 27.13 16.97
CA PHE A 171 77.73 25.96 17.54
C PHE A 171 79.22 25.93 17.17
N PHE A 172 79.55 26.23 15.91
CA PHE A 172 80.93 26.30 15.45
C PHE A 172 81.74 27.37 16.19
N GLN A 173 81.14 28.56 16.39
CA GLN A 173 81.75 29.64 17.17
C GLN A 173 81.98 29.25 18.64
N ILE A 174 81.03 28.54 19.25
CA ILE A 174 81.18 28.01 20.61
C ILE A 174 82.31 26.98 20.68
N GLU A 175 82.39 26.07 19.71
CA GLU A 175 83.41 25.04 19.66
C GLU A 175 84.82 25.64 19.50
N GLU A 176 84.97 26.64 18.62
CA GLU A 176 86.21 27.40 18.45
C GLU A 176 86.59 28.14 19.74
N PHE A 177 85.62 28.79 20.39
CA PHE A 177 85.83 29.45 21.68
C PHE A 177 86.23 28.45 22.79
N LEU A 178 85.63 27.27 22.82
CA LEU A 178 86.00 26.20 23.75
C LEU A 178 87.40 25.67 23.46
N GLN A 179 87.80 25.52 22.19
CA GLN A 179 89.16 25.18 21.80
C GLN A 179 90.16 26.25 22.26
N GLN A 180 89.84 27.53 22.06
CA GLN A 180 90.66 28.65 22.53
C GLN A 180 90.80 28.62 24.06
N ILE A 181 89.71 28.37 24.78
CA ILE A 181 89.76 28.17 26.25
C ILE A 181 90.62 26.96 26.60
N ASN A 182 90.53 25.86 25.86
CA ASN A 182 91.29 24.65 26.14
C ASN A 182 92.79 24.85 25.88
N GLU A 183 93.16 25.57 24.81
CA GLU A 183 94.52 26.05 24.53
C GLU A 183 95.01 27.02 25.62
N ASP A 184 94.18 27.98 26.04
CA ASP A 184 94.45 28.91 27.14
C ASP A 184 94.62 28.18 28.48
N ILE A 185 93.83 27.14 28.75
CA ILE A 185 93.97 26.26 29.92
C ILE A 185 95.27 25.48 29.82
N LYS A 186 95.58 24.92 28.65
CA LYS A 186 96.82 24.16 28.39
C LYS A 186 98.08 25.03 28.51
N THR A 187 97.96 26.34 28.25
CA THR A 187 99.05 27.33 28.34
C THR A 187 99.12 28.06 29.69
N LYS A 188 98.01 28.21 30.43
CA LYS A 188 97.95 28.94 31.72
C LYS A 188 97.80 28.09 32.98
N LEU A 189 97.60 26.77 32.86
CA LEU A 189 97.51 25.83 34.00
C LEU A 189 98.55 24.71 33.81
N GLY A 190 99.84 25.01 33.80
CA GLY A 190 100.65 24.90 35.03
C GLY A 190 100.16 25.77 36.18
N ASN A 191 99.50 25.12 37.15
CA ASN A 191 98.99 25.61 38.44
C ASN A 191 97.54 26.12 38.52
N SER A 192 96.71 25.19 39.02
CA SER A 192 95.55 25.27 39.92
C SER A 192 94.45 26.34 39.79
N ASP A 193 93.23 25.81 39.93
CA ASP A 193 92.02 26.38 40.54
C ASP A 193 91.30 27.55 39.87
N TYR A 194 90.21 27.24 39.15
CA TYR A 194 89.04 28.13 39.05
C TYR A 194 87.76 27.38 38.61
N VAL A 195 87.16 26.58 39.49
CA VAL A 195 85.98 25.74 39.17
C VAL A 195 84.63 26.36 39.59
N THR A 196 84.57 27.47 40.32
CA THR A 196 83.33 27.80 41.05
C THR A 196 82.37 28.80 40.37
N SER A 197 82.67 29.35 39.17
CA SER A 197 81.80 30.35 38.51
C SER A 197 80.99 29.83 37.31
N LYS A 198 81.37 28.70 36.68
CA LYS A 198 80.64 28.12 35.53
C LYS A 198 79.43 27.26 35.93
N GLN A 199 79.41 26.76 37.17
CA GLN A 199 78.33 25.89 37.68
C GLN A 199 77.00 26.65 37.83
N ALA A 200 77.03 27.92 38.26
CA ALA A 200 75.81 28.71 38.49
C ALA A 200 75.07 29.09 37.20
N THR A 201 75.80 29.30 36.09
CA THR A 201 75.21 29.63 34.78
C THR A 201 74.56 28.40 34.14
N LEU A 202 75.20 27.24 34.25
CA LEU A 202 74.64 25.95 33.83
C LEU A 202 73.40 25.57 34.65
N ASP A 203 73.43 25.79 35.97
CA ASP A 203 72.25 25.55 36.82
C ASP A 203 71.07 26.47 36.45
N TYR A 204 71.33 27.72 36.03
CA TYR A 204 70.29 28.65 35.57
C TYR A 204 69.69 28.22 34.22
N GLU A 205 70.52 27.81 33.25
CA GLU A 205 70.07 27.33 31.94
C GLU A 205 69.30 26.02 32.04
N VAL A 206 69.76 25.08 32.88
CA VAL A 206 69.05 23.83 33.17
C VAL A 206 67.70 24.12 33.83
N LYS A 207 67.62 25.10 34.73
CA LYS A 207 66.35 25.52 35.35
C LYS A 207 65.41 26.17 34.34
N ASN A 208 65.93 26.94 33.38
CA ASN A 208 65.14 27.55 32.33
C ASN A 208 64.59 26.50 31.34
N VAL A 209 65.41 25.53 30.94
CA VAL A 209 65.00 24.39 30.11
C VAL A 209 63.96 23.55 30.83
N LYS A 210 64.14 23.30 32.14
CA LYS A 210 63.16 22.55 32.95
C LYS A 210 61.80 23.24 33.00
N ASN A 211 61.76 24.58 33.10
CA ASN A 211 60.50 25.32 33.07
C ASN A 211 59.80 25.21 31.71
N ILE A 212 60.53 25.36 30.61
CA ILE A 212 59.96 25.22 29.25
C ILE A 212 59.38 23.82 29.05
N VAL A 213 60.09 22.77 29.49
CA VAL A 213 59.60 21.39 29.40
C VAL A 213 58.29 21.21 30.20
N CYS A 214 58.23 21.73 31.43
CA CYS A 214 57.05 21.64 32.27
C CYS A 214 55.83 22.37 31.64
N GLU A 215 56.05 23.55 31.05
CA GLU A 215 55.00 24.30 30.33
C GLU A 215 54.51 23.56 29.07
N THR A 216 55.41 22.90 28.34
CA THR A 216 55.04 22.10 27.17
C THR A 216 54.25 20.84 27.54
N GLU A 217 54.60 20.19 28.66
CA GLU A 217 53.90 19.01 29.17
C GLU A 217 52.47 19.37 29.60
N GLU A 218 52.28 20.47 30.34
CA GLU A 218 50.94 20.97 30.68
C GLU A 218 50.08 21.34 29.46
N ARG A 219 50.72 21.83 28.38
CA ARG A 219 50.03 22.18 27.14
C ARG A 219 49.61 20.92 26.36
N CYS A 220 50.45 19.89 26.31
CA CYS A 220 50.11 18.58 25.75
C CYS A 220 48.92 17.96 26.49
N ASP A 221 48.94 17.97 27.82
CA ASP A 221 47.84 17.49 28.66
C ASP A 221 46.51 18.18 28.38
N LYS A 222 46.53 19.49 28.11
CA LYS A 222 45.33 20.26 27.76
C LYS A 222 44.81 19.90 26.37
N LEU A 223 45.70 19.64 25.41
CA LEU A 223 45.33 19.21 24.06
C LEU A 223 44.74 17.80 24.06
N ASP A 224 45.30 16.87 24.82
CA ASP A 224 44.77 15.52 24.94
C ASP A 224 43.37 15.49 25.55
N ARG A 225 43.12 16.30 26.59
CA ARG A 225 41.76 16.45 27.16
C ARG A 225 40.78 17.04 26.14
N ALA A 226 41.20 18.03 25.36
CA ALA A 226 40.36 18.62 24.31
C ALA A 226 40.03 17.61 23.20
N LEU A 227 41.00 16.77 22.79
CA LEU A 227 40.81 15.71 21.80
C LEU A 227 39.82 14.65 22.29
N HIS A 228 39.93 14.20 23.53
CA HIS A 228 38.96 13.24 24.10
C HIS A 228 37.54 13.83 24.13
N GLN A 229 37.41 15.11 24.48
CA GLN A 229 36.12 15.80 24.47
C GLN A 229 35.53 15.91 23.07
N THR A 230 36.34 16.25 22.05
CA THR A 230 35.84 16.34 20.67
C THR A 230 35.46 14.96 20.12
N MET A 231 36.22 13.91 20.42
CA MET A 231 35.86 12.53 20.05
C MET A 231 34.53 12.09 20.69
N GLN A 232 34.30 12.42 21.95
CA GLN A 232 33.03 12.12 22.62
C GLN A 232 31.86 12.88 21.96
N ASN A 233 32.04 14.17 21.67
CA ASN A 233 31.03 14.98 21.00
C ASN A 233 30.70 14.44 19.59
N ILE A 234 31.70 13.96 18.85
CA ILE A 234 31.50 13.34 17.53
C ILE A 234 30.66 12.06 17.68
N SER A 235 30.99 11.18 18.62
CA SER A 235 30.22 9.96 18.90
C SER A 235 28.76 10.26 19.27
N ASP A 236 28.53 11.28 20.08
CA ASP A 236 27.18 11.70 20.47
C ASP A 236 26.39 12.25 19.27
N LEU A 237 27.03 13.06 18.42
CA LEU A 237 26.43 13.58 17.18
C LEU A 237 26.12 12.48 16.16
N GLU A 238 27.01 11.50 15.99
CA GLU A 238 26.78 10.33 15.13
C GLU A 238 25.56 9.53 15.61
N THR A 239 25.44 9.35 16.93
CA THR A 239 24.29 8.66 17.54
C THR A 239 22.99 9.45 17.32
N GLN A 240 23.03 10.79 17.46
CA GLN A 240 21.89 11.66 17.20
C GLN A 240 21.49 11.68 15.72
N MET A 241 22.44 11.73 14.79
CA MET A 241 22.17 11.67 13.35
C MET A 241 21.57 10.32 12.94
N ALA A 242 22.08 9.21 13.47
CA ALA A 242 21.51 7.89 13.23
C ALA A 242 20.06 7.78 13.77
N MET A 243 19.79 8.38 14.93
CA MET A 243 18.44 8.47 15.49
C MET A 243 17.53 9.34 14.61
N GLN A 244 17.99 10.52 14.17
CA GLN A 244 17.22 11.42 13.30
C GLN A 244 16.93 10.80 11.92
N GLN A 245 17.89 10.11 11.30
CA GLN A 245 17.68 9.43 10.02
C GLN A 245 16.63 8.31 10.12
N ARG A 246 16.52 7.65 11.28
CA ARG A 246 15.47 6.64 11.54
C ARG A 246 14.08 7.27 11.72
N ILE A 247 14.00 8.49 12.24
CA ILE A 247 12.75 9.23 12.44
C ILE A 247 12.29 9.92 11.14
N ALA A 248 13.23 10.49 10.37
CA ALA A 248 12.94 11.30 9.18
C ALA A 248 12.44 10.49 7.96
N SER A 249 12.44 9.16 8.02
CA SER A 249 11.91 8.32 6.95
C SER A 249 10.72 7.50 7.44
N VAL A 250 9.51 8.07 7.38
CA VAL A 250 8.31 7.25 7.23
C VAL A 250 8.40 6.62 5.83
N GLN A 251 9.02 5.44 5.75
CA GLN A 251 9.38 4.82 4.47
C GLN A 251 8.16 4.31 3.69
N ASN A 252 7.03 4.14 4.36
CA ASN A 252 5.82 3.61 3.75
C ASN A 252 4.57 4.28 4.32
N ILE A 253 3.76 4.87 3.45
CA ILE A 253 2.51 5.59 3.78
C ILE A 253 1.25 4.80 3.42
N ARG A 254 1.37 3.51 3.10
CA ARG A 254 0.26 2.64 2.64
C ARG A 254 -0.26 1.71 3.73
N GLY A 255 0.19 1.86 4.97
CA GLY A 255 -0.14 0.95 6.07
C GLY A 255 0.47 -0.43 5.91
N HIS A 256 1.57 -0.55 5.17
CA HIS A 256 2.20 -1.83 4.87
C HIS A 256 3.67 -1.80 5.26
N LEU A 257 4.17 -2.82 5.92
CA LEU A 257 5.57 -2.96 6.28
C LEU A 257 5.99 -4.40 6.05
N ILE A 258 7.14 -4.63 5.41
CA ILE A 258 7.81 -5.93 5.39
C ILE A 258 9.19 -5.72 6.01
N TRP A 259 9.42 -6.37 7.14
CA TRP A 259 10.66 -6.25 7.89
C TRP A 259 11.43 -7.57 7.89
N ARG A 260 12.65 -7.51 7.36
CA ARG A 260 13.62 -8.59 7.41
C ARG A 260 14.49 -8.48 8.66
N ILE A 261 14.38 -9.46 9.54
CA ILE A 261 15.27 -9.63 10.70
C ILE A 261 16.38 -10.59 10.28
N LYS A 262 17.57 -10.06 10.00
CA LYS A 262 18.81 -10.82 9.78
C LYS A 262 19.51 -11.15 11.09
N ASP A 263 20.42 -12.12 11.08
CA ASP A 263 21.25 -12.52 12.23
C ASP A 263 20.39 -12.89 13.45
N TYR A 264 19.31 -13.64 13.20
CA TYR A 264 18.31 -13.96 14.21
C TYR A 264 18.92 -14.63 15.43
N SER A 265 19.81 -15.60 15.22
CA SER A 265 20.47 -16.35 16.29
C SER A 265 21.27 -15.44 17.21
N LYS A 266 22.04 -14.50 16.64
CA LYS A 266 22.81 -13.50 17.40
C LYS A 266 21.87 -12.58 18.19
N LYS A 267 20.85 -12.03 17.53
CA LYS A 267 19.89 -11.11 18.17
C LYS A 267 19.05 -11.78 19.25
N LEU A 268 18.74 -13.07 19.09
CA LEU A 268 18.04 -13.84 20.11
C LEU A 268 18.94 -14.02 21.35
N GLU A 269 20.22 -14.29 21.16
CA GLU A 269 21.18 -14.42 22.26
C GLU A 269 21.39 -13.09 22.99
N GLU A 270 21.56 -12.00 22.26
CA GLU A 270 21.60 -10.64 22.83
C GLU A 270 20.31 -10.33 23.61
N SER A 271 19.15 -10.69 23.09
CA SER A 271 17.85 -10.52 23.75
C SER A 271 17.72 -11.36 25.03
N LYS A 272 18.37 -12.53 25.12
CA LYS A 272 18.41 -13.31 26.37
C LYS A 272 19.27 -12.65 27.43
N GLN A 273 20.40 -12.07 27.04
CA GLN A 273 21.37 -11.49 27.95
C GLN A 273 20.98 -10.09 28.42
N TYR A 274 20.45 -9.26 27.53
CA TYR A 274 20.24 -7.83 27.75
C TYR A 274 18.78 -7.37 27.64
N ASP A 275 17.83 -8.31 27.44
CA ASP A 275 16.41 -7.99 27.21
C ASP A 275 16.19 -7.01 26.04
N THR A 276 17.06 -7.08 25.03
CA THR A 276 17.07 -6.20 23.86
C THR A 276 15.74 -6.25 23.09
N ILE A 277 15.27 -5.06 22.72
CA ILE A 277 14.08 -4.84 21.88
C ILE A 277 14.54 -4.51 20.47
N LEU A 278 13.96 -5.18 19.48
CA LEU A 278 14.17 -4.84 18.08
C LEU A 278 13.09 -3.86 17.63
N HIS A 279 13.51 -2.82 16.91
CA HIS A 279 12.63 -1.78 16.39
C HIS A 279 12.64 -1.80 14.86
N SER A 280 11.47 -1.87 14.24
CA SER A 280 11.35 -1.75 12.79
C SER A 280 11.60 -0.30 12.31
N ALA A 281 11.65 -0.12 10.98
CA ALA A 281 11.48 1.19 10.39
C ALA A 281 10.09 1.76 10.73
N MET A 282 9.98 3.10 10.78
CA MET A 282 8.71 3.79 10.96
C MET A 282 7.91 3.77 9.66
N PHE A 283 6.60 3.57 9.77
CA PHE A 283 5.67 3.57 8.65
C PHE A 283 4.36 4.25 9.08
N SER A 284 3.47 4.54 8.14
CA SER A 284 2.18 5.17 8.43
C SER A 284 1.03 4.38 7.81
N ASN A 285 -0.13 4.43 8.45
CA ASN A 285 -1.34 3.77 7.96
C ASN A 285 -1.89 4.38 6.66
N LYS A 286 -1.65 5.68 6.43
CA LYS A 286 -2.05 6.41 5.24
C LYS A 286 -1.13 7.63 5.03
N ALA A 287 -1.23 8.30 3.89
CA ALA A 287 -0.62 9.61 3.71
C ALA A 287 -1.11 10.57 4.82
N PHE A 288 -0.18 11.27 5.48
CA PHE A 288 -0.49 12.16 6.61
C PHE A 288 -1.24 11.46 7.76
N GLY A 289 -0.96 10.17 7.97
CA GLY A 289 -1.59 9.32 8.97
C GLY A 289 -0.81 9.21 10.29
N TYR A 290 -1.19 8.23 11.11
CA TYR A 290 -0.49 7.91 12.35
C TYR A 290 0.92 7.40 12.06
N ALA A 291 1.91 7.80 12.86
CA ALA A 291 3.24 7.21 12.83
C ALA A 291 3.23 5.87 13.57
N LEU A 292 3.70 4.81 12.93
CA LEU A 292 3.65 3.43 13.43
C LEU A 292 5.05 2.80 13.41
N ARG A 293 5.32 1.92 14.38
CA ARG A 293 6.54 1.11 14.46
C ARG A 293 6.24 -0.24 15.08
N LEU A 294 6.86 -1.29 14.56
CA LEU A 294 6.78 -2.63 15.15
C LEU A 294 7.97 -2.85 16.10
N ASP A 295 7.67 -3.14 17.36
CA ASP A 295 8.66 -3.45 18.39
C ASP A 295 8.57 -4.93 18.77
N ILE A 296 9.72 -5.62 18.81
CA ILE A 296 9.80 -7.08 19.00
C ILE A 296 10.78 -7.44 20.10
N TYR A 297 10.29 -8.21 21.06
CA TYR A 297 11.06 -8.92 22.08
C TYR A 297 11.25 -10.36 21.61
N LEU A 298 12.42 -10.66 21.02
CA LEU A 298 12.72 -11.99 20.50
C LEU A 298 12.63 -13.07 21.59
N ASN A 299 13.18 -12.80 22.77
CA ASN A 299 13.12 -13.71 23.90
C ASN A 299 11.83 -13.58 24.74
N GLY A 300 10.89 -12.73 24.33
CA GLY A 300 9.67 -12.44 25.09
C GLY A 300 9.90 -11.60 26.35
N LYS A 301 8.80 -11.26 27.04
CA LYS A 301 8.79 -10.38 28.23
C LYS A 301 7.90 -10.98 29.32
N GLY A 302 8.27 -10.74 30.58
CA GLY A 302 7.49 -11.16 31.75
C GLY A 302 7.32 -12.68 31.81
N THR A 303 6.11 -13.15 32.04
CA THR A 303 5.78 -14.59 32.17
C THR A 303 6.04 -15.41 30.90
N TRP A 304 6.17 -14.75 29.74
CA TRP A 304 6.38 -15.40 28.44
C TRP A 304 7.85 -15.48 28.01
N LYS A 305 8.77 -14.94 28.82
CA LYS A 305 10.22 -14.93 28.55
C LYS A 305 10.74 -16.36 28.33
N GLY A 306 11.61 -16.54 27.33
CA GLY A 306 12.20 -17.83 26.95
C GLY A 306 11.27 -18.81 26.23
N ARG A 307 9.98 -18.48 26.05
CA ARG A 307 8.99 -19.39 25.43
C ARG A 307 8.33 -18.81 24.19
N ASN A 308 8.16 -17.49 24.15
CA ASN A 308 7.45 -16.81 23.09
C ASN A 308 8.24 -15.58 22.66
N MET A 309 8.21 -15.29 21.37
CA MET A 309 8.48 -13.96 20.86
C MET A 309 7.25 -13.10 21.15
N ILE A 310 7.46 -11.89 21.65
CA ILE A 310 6.38 -10.90 21.81
C ILE A 310 6.66 -9.78 20.86
N ALA A 311 5.64 -9.34 20.16
CA ALA A 311 5.75 -8.15 19.36
C ALA A 311 4.55 -7.24 19.54
N CYS A 312 4.71 -5.97 19.25
CA CYS A 312 3.75 -4.91 19.54
C CYS A 312 3.80 -3.85 18.44
N LEU A 313 2.63 -3.50 17.91
CA LEU A 313 2.51 -2.40 16.97
C LEU A 313 2.29 -1.11 17.76
N ASN A 314 3.32 -0.27 17.82
CA ASN A 314 3.32 0.98 18.56
C ASN A 314 2.89 2.14 17.66
N VAL A 315 1.97 2.96 18.17
CA VAL A 315 1.66 4.28 17.59
C VAL A 315 2.61 5.27 18.24
N LEU A 316 3.39 5.98 17.44
CA LEU A 316 4.36 6.99 17.86
C LEU A 316 3.76 8.38 17.68
N SER A 317 4.32 9.38 18.37
CA SER A 317 3.96 10.78 18.19
C SER A 317 4.37 11.23 16.79
N GLY A 318 3.41 11.65 15.98
CA GLY A 318 3.59 12.06 14.58
C GLY A 318 3.33 13.55 14.39
N GLU A 319 3.91 14.11 13.32
CA GLU A 319 3.74 15.54 12.96
C GLU A 319 2.27 15.90 12.68
N TYR A 320 1.50 14.96 12.13
CA TYR A 320 0.11 15.16 11.77
C TYR A 320 -0.90 14.78 12.86
N ASP A 321 -0.43 14.40 14.05
CA ASP A 321 -1.29 13.98 15.16
C ASP A 321 -2.42 14.98 15.52
N PRO A 322 -2.21 16.32 15.46
CA PRO A 322 -3.28 17.29 15.69
C PRO A 322 -4.45 17.22 14.68
N LEU A 323 -4.22 16.64 13.50
CA LEU A 323 -5.22 16.49 12.44
C LEU A 323 -5.93 15.13 12.48
N LEU A 324 -5.52 14.23 13.38
CA LEU A 324 -6.00 12.85 13.43
C LEU A 324 -7.04 12.63 14.54
N ALA A 325 -7.89 11.62 14.36
CA ALA A 325 -9.00 11.32 15.25
C ALA A 325 -8.57 10.49 16.48
N TRP A 326 -8.46 11.13 17.65
CA TRP A 326 -8.09 10.45 18.90
C TRP A 326 -9.32 9.98 19.71
N PRO A 327 -9.25 8.82 20.40
CA PRO A 327 -8.12 7.90 20.49
C PRO A 327 -7.89 7.11 19.19
N CYS A 328 -6.62 6.91 18.83
CA CYS A 328 -6.24 6.11 17.67
C CYS A 328 -6.85 4.71 17.77
N ARG A 329 -7.52 4.26 16.71
CA ARG A 329 -8.11 2.92 16.57
C ARG A 329 -7.69 2.36 15.22
N LEU A 330 -6.88 1.32 15.23
CA LEU A 330 -6.40 0.65 14.03
C LEU A 330 -6.60 -0.85 14.16
N GLN A 331 -6.93 -1.51 13.07
CA GLN A 331 -6.90 -2.96 12.95
C GLN A 331 -5.72 -3.30 12.03
N ALA A 332 -4.88 -4.24 12.43
CA ALA A 332 -3.73 -4.65 11.62
C ALA A 332 -3.55 -6.16 11.64
N GLU A 333 -3.06 -6.72 10.55
CA GLU A 333 -2.61 -8.10 10.45
C GLU A 333 -1.10 -8.14 10.58
N ILE A 334 -0.61 -8.96 11.50
CA ILE A 334 0.81 -9.30 11.58
C ILE A 334 1.00 -10.69 10.99
N ILE A 335 1.96 -10.80 10.08
CA ILE A 335 2.18 -11.97 9.25
C ILE A 335 3.64 -12.38 9.39
N ILE A 336 3.91 -13.62 9.81
CA ILE A 336 5.25 -14.21 9.70
C ILE A 336 5.27 -15.02 8.40
N ARG A 337 6.17 -14.66 7.49
CA ARG A 337 6.22 -15.27 6.17
C ARG A 337 6.89 -16.64 6.20
N ASP A 338 6.25 -17.63 5.60
CA ASP A 338 6.86 -18.95 5.36
C ASP A 338 7.78 -18.87 4.13
N GLN A 339 9.08 -19.07 4.33
CA GLN A 339 10.10 -18.92 3.28
C GLN A 339 10.28 -20.20 2.45
N CYS A 340 9.17 -20.90 2.17
CA CYS A 340 9.14 -22.10 1.37
C CYS A 340 9.61 -21.80 -0.07
N THR A 341 10.32 -22.74 -0.68
CA THR A 341 10.81 -22.61 -2.06
C THR A 341 9.68 -22.56 -3.09
N ASN A 342 8.56 -23.23 -2.79
CA ASN A 342 7.34 -23.18 -3.60
C ASN A 342 6.31 -22.28 -2.91
N VAL A 343 5.93 -21.18 -3.57
CA VAL A 343 5.00 -20.18 -2.99
C VAL A 343 3.60 -20.76 -2.79
N ALA A 344 3.19 -21.76 -3.58
CA ALA A 344 1.88 -22.40 -3.46
C ALA A 344 1.72 -23.23 -2.18
N ASP A 345 2.83 -23.71 -1.60
CA ASP A 345 2.85 -24.52 -0.38
C ASP A 345 3.17 -23.69 0.87
N ALA A 346 3.40 -22.38 0.70
CA ALA A 346 3.74 -21.48 1.80
C ALA A 346 2.49 -21.19 2.65
N GLU A 347 2.58 -21.46 3.95
CA GLU A 347 1.53 -21.10 4.91
C GLU A 347 2.04 -20.04 5.88
N ASP A 348 1.63 -18.81 5.66
CA ASP A 348 2.00 -17.71 6.55
C ASP A 348 1.26 -17.79 7.89
N TYR A 349 1.96 -17.46 8.98
CA TYR A 349 1.34 -17.31 10.28
C TYR A 349 0.73 -15.92 10.41
N VAL A 350 -0.61 -15.82 10.38
CA VAL A 350 -1.34 -14.55 10.42
C VAL A 350 -2.02 -14.35 11.77
N LYS A 351 -1.91 -13.14 12.32
CA LYS A 351 -2.66 -12.73 13.51
C LYS A 351 -3.17 -11.30 13.39
N THR A 352 -4.48 -11.13 13.53
CA THR A 352 -5.12 -9.82 13.56
C THR A 352 -5.05 -9.21 14.96
N ILE A 353 -4.69 -7.93 15.03
CA ILE A 353 -4.58 -7.15 16.26
C ILE A 353 -5.41 -5.86 16.15
N PHE A 354 -5.86 -5.38 17.30
CA PHE A 354 -6.57 -4.11 17.42
C PHE A 354 -5.74 -3.17 18.28
N VAL A 355 -5.24 -2.10 17.66
CA VAL A 355 -4.46 -1.07 18.31
C VAL A 355 -5.39 0.04 18.74
N ARG A 356 -5.39 0.34 20.04
CA ARG A 356 -6.11 1.47 20.63
C ARG A 356 -5.18 2.27 21.52
N LYS A 357 -4.81 3.49 21.11
CA LYS A 357 -3.94 4.38 21.90
C LYS A 357 -4.70 5.65 22.29
N LYS A 358 -4.73 5.95 23.60
CA LYS A 358 -5.40 7.14 24.15
C LYS A 358 -4.42 8.28 24.46
N SER A 359 -3.21 7.94 24.92
CA SER A 359 -2.11 8.86 25.26
C SER A 359 -0.76 8.11 25.14
N ASP A 360 0.36 8.83 25.19
CA ASP A 360 1.71 8.23 25.08
C ASP A 360 2.00 7.15 26.14
N ASP A 361 1.42 7.27 27.33
CA ASP A 361 1.64 6.33 28.44
C ASP A 361 0.70 5.11 28.47
N PHE A 362 -0.23 4.98 27.52
CA PHE A 362 -1.26 3.94 27.56
C PHE A 362 -1.04 2.83 26.51
N ILE A 363 -0.27 1.80 26.87
CA ILE A 363 -0.19 0.54 26.11
C ILE A 363 -1.24 -0.43 26.68
N GLN A 364 -2.24 -0.80 25.87
CA GLN A 364 -3.21 -1.84 26.22
C GLN A 364 -2.59 -3.24 26.06
N SER A 365 -2.87 -4.15 27.00
CA SER A 365 -2.39 -5.55 26.96
C SER A 365 -2.74 -6.29 25.65
N ASN A 366 -3.84 -5.90 24.99
CA ASN A 366 -4.29 -6.49 23.72
C ASN A 366 -3.46 -6.06 22.48
N GLN A 367 -2.48 -5.18 22.62
CA GLN A 367 -1.56 -4.81 21.53
C GLN A 367 -0.37 -5.77 21.40
N TYR A 368 -0.09 -6.55 22.45
CA TYR A 368 0.97 -7.56 22.43
C TYR A 368 0.50 -8.82 21.74
N PHE A 369 1.26 -9.26 20.74
CA PHE A 369 1.06 -10.54 20.11
C PHE A 369 2.20 -11.50 20.46
N HIS A 370 1.80 -12.57 21.15
CA HIS A 370 2.67 -13.66 21.56
C HIS A 370 2.71 -14.72 20.47
N ILE A 371 3.92 -15.10 20.07
CA ILE A 371 4.21 -16.15 19.10
C ILE A 371 5.10 -17.17 19.80
N PRO A 372 4.64 -18.41 20.04
CA PRO A 372 5.48 -19.43 20.65
C PRO A 372 6.72 -19.70 19.79
N HIS A 373 7.89 -19.83 20.43
CA HIS A 373 9.12 -20.18 19.70
C HIS A 373 8.99 -21.50 18.95
N LYS A 374 8.19 -22.44 19.48
CA LYS A 374 7.86 -23.69 18.81
C LYS A 374 7.18 -23.49 17.44
N VAL A 375 6.39 -22.42 17.27
CA VAL A 375 5.75 -22.08 15.99
C VAL A 375 6.79 -21.50 15.04
N ILE A 376 7.69 -20.63 15.53
CA ILE A 376 8.77 -20.06 14.71
C ILE A 376 9.65 -21.18 14.12
N THR A 377 9.90 -22.25 14.87
CA THR A 377 10.73 -23.37 14.45
C THR A 377 9.96 -24.50 13.74
N SER A 378 8.63 -24.42 13.60
CA SER A 378 7.85 -25.55 13.06
C SER A 378 7.82 -25.64 11.54
N ARG A 379 8.07 -24.53 10.83
CA ARG A 379 8.10 -24.43 9.35
C ARG A 379 9.29 -23.57 8.91
N ASN A 380 9.31 -23.13 7.65
CA ASN A 380 10.38 -22.30 7.09
C ASN A 380 10.24 -20.81 7.43
N TYR A 381 9.66 -20.46 8.58
CA TYR A 381 9.59 -19.07 9.04
C TYR A 381 10.98 -18.49 9.34
N LEU A 382 11.91 -19.33 9.78
CA LEU A 382 13.33 -19.00 9.94
C LEU A 382 14.15 -19.77 8.91
N ARG A 383 14.82 -19.05 8.01
CA ARG A 383 15.67 -19.63 6.96
C ARG A 383 16.90 -18.74 6.75
N ASN A 384 18.08 -19.34 6.61
CA ASN A 384 19.36 -18.62 6.47
C ASN A 384 19.56 -17.55 7.56
N ASP A 385 19.29 -17.93 8.80
CA ASP A 385 19.32 -17.05 9.99
C ASP A 385 18.55 -15.72 9.83
N SER A 386 17.50 -15.74 8.99
CA SER A 386 16.66 -14.59 8.68
C SER A 386 15.17 -14.94 8.82
N MET A 387 14.40 -13.97 9.30
CA MET A 387 12.94 -14.03 9.38
C MET A 387 12.33 -12.80 8.70
N PHE A 388 11.15 -12.97 8.09
CA PHE A 388 10.38 -11.86 7.53
C PHE A 388 9.06 -11.71 8.29
N ILE A 389 8.83 -10.50 8.79
CA ILE A 389 7.61 -10.11 9.49
C ILE A 389 6.95 -8.99 8.70
N GLU A 390 5.70 -9.19 8.35
CA GLU A 390 4.90 -8.23 7.61
C GLU A 390 3.75 -7.70 8.47
N VAL A 391 3.46 -6.42 8.31
CA VAL A 391 2.36 -5.72 8.96
C VAL A 391 1.47 -5.11 7.88
N ARG A 392 0.18 -5.40 7.93
CA ARG A 392 -0.85 -4.77 7.08
C ARG A 392 -1.88 -4.09 7.94
N VAL A 393 -1.94 -2.77 7.90
CA VAL A 393 -3.02 -2.00 8.53
C VAL A 393 -4.24 -2.11 7.64
N LEU A 394 -5.32 -2.64 8.19
CA LEU A 394 -6.60 -2.78 7.51
C LEU A 394 -7.30 -1.42 7.46
N LYS A 395 -7.98 -1.15 6.33
CA LYS A 395 -8.67 0.11 6.07
C LYS A 395 -9.99 0.24 6.81
#